data_AF-A0A067SKB6-F1
#
_entry.id   AF-A0A067SKB6-F1
#
_cell.length_a   1.000
_cell.length_b   1.000
_cell.length_c   1.000
_cell.angle_alpha   90.00
_cell.angle_beta   90.00
_cell.angle_gamma   90.00
#
_symmetry.space_group_name_H-M   'P 1'
#
loop_
_entity.id
_entity.type
_entity.pdbx_description
1 polymer ?
#
loop_
_entity_poly.entity_id
_entity_poly.type
_entity_poly.pdbx_seq_one_letter_code
_entity_poly.pdbx_strand_id
1 'polypeptide(L)'
;MSDVSSHSNFLLNFYYDIQVTRYCQLAASSIIALDHMVTFDEEVNLIWISAPSLGKVVFLMSRYYMLAAMIVNLYAFFNPALTDELYVGLVYTRNILELI
;
A
#
# COMPACT_ATOMS: atom_id res chain seq x y z
N MET A 1 -5.50 -3.64 41.56
CA MET A 1 -4.42 -4.46 40.97
C MET A 1 -4.85 -5.13 39.67
N SER A 2 -6.10 -5.62 39.55
CA SER A 2 -6.66 -6.23 38.33
C SER A 2 -6.89 -5.28 37.15
N ASP A 3 -7.23 -4.01 37.42
CA ASP A 3 -7.47 -3.00 36.37
C ASP A 3 -6.19 -2.63 35.59
N VAL A 4 -5.07 -2.48 36.30
CA VAL A 4 -3.79 -2.07 35.71
C VAL A 4 -3.24 -3.17 34.81
N SER A 5 -3.38 -4.44 35.21
CA SER A 5 -2.98 -5.57 34.36
C SER A 5 -3.88 -5.72 33.13
N SER A 6 -5.17 -5.38 33.23
CA SER A 6 -6.06 -5.34 32.06
C SER A 6 -5.59 -4.30 31.05
N HIS A 7 -5.30 -3.09 31.52
CA HIS A 7 -4.81 -1.99 30.67
C HIS A 7 -3.47 -2.30 30.00
N SER A 8 -2.51 -2.90 30.73
CA SER A 8 -1.22 -3.27 30.15
C SER A 8 -1.35 -4.36 29.07
N ASN A 9 -2.20 -5.36 29.30
CA ASN A 9 -2.44 -6.43 28.31
C ASN A 9 -3.13 -5.88 27.06
N PHE A 10 -4.05 -4.93 27.22
CA PHE A 10 -4.67 -4.23 26.09
C PHE A 10 -3.64 -3.51 25.22
N LEU A 11 -2.74 -2.73 25.83
CA LEU A 11 -1.68 -2.02 25.09
C LEU A 11 -0.72 -2.97 24.37
N LEU A 12 -0.38 -4.10 25.01
CA LEU A 12 0.48 -5.12 24.40
C LEU A 12 -0.18 -5.79 23.20
N ASN A 13 -1.46 -6.13 23.30
CA ASN A 13 -2.23 -6.70 22.18
C ASN A 13 -2.35 -5.68 21.03
N PHE A 14 -2.66 -4.42 21.33
CA PHE A 14 -2.72 -3.36 20.33
C PHE A 14 -1.38 -3.17 19.60
N TYR A 15 -0.27 -3.16 20.35
CA TYR A 15 1.05 -3.05 19.76
C TYR A 15 1.36 -4.24 18.84
N TYR A 16 1.03 -5.45 19.28
CA TYR A 16 1.22 -6.67 18.49
C TYR A 16 0.39 -6.66 17.20
N ASP A 17 -0.89 -6.31 17.28
CA ASP A 17 -1.80 -6.27 16.12
C ASP A 17 -1.35 -5.25 15.09
N ILE A 18 -0.87 -4.08 15.54
CA ILE A 18 -0.28 -3.07 14.66
C ILE A 18 0.94 -3.67 13.94
N GLN A 19 1.89 -4.27 14.68
CA GLN A 19 3.09 -4.85 14.07
C GLN A 19 2.75 -5.94 13.04
N VAL A 20 1.85 -6.86 13.39
CA VAL A 20 1.39 -7.93 12.47
C VAL A 20 0.80 -7.32 11.18
N THR A 21 -0.02 -6.28 11.31
CA THR A 21 -0.61 -5.59 10.15
C THR A 21 0.48 -4.98 9.25
N ARG A 22 1.52 -4.37 9.83
CA ARG A 22 2.65 -3.79 9.07
C ARG A 22 3.40 -4.86 8.28
N TYR A 23 3.74 -5.97 8.93
CA TYR A 23 4.44 -7.09 8.29
C TYR A 23 3.58 -7.77 7.21
N CYS A 24 2.27 -7.89 7.44
CA CYS A 24 1.34 -8.44 6.47
C CYS A 24 1.24 -7.56 5.22
N GLN A 25 1.11 -6.24 5.38
CA GLN A 25 1.09 -5.30 4.27
C GLN A 25 2.39 -5.30 3.46
N LEU A 26 3.55 -5.36 4.14
CA LEU A 26 4.86 -5.52 3.51
C LEU A 26 4.95 -6.79 2.68
N ALA A 27 4.52 -7.92 3.26
CA ALA A 27 4.55 -9.21 2.59
C ALA A 27 3.60 -9.26 1.38
N ALA A 28 2.38 -8.71 1.52
CA ALA A 28 1.46 -8.60 0.40
C ALA A 28 2.02 -7.70 -0.72
N SER A 29 2.62 -6.58 -0.34
CA SER A 29 3.24 -5.65 -1.29
C SER A 29 4.43 -6.28 -2.01
N SER A 30 5.29 -7.01 -1.31
CA SER A 30 6.45 -7.66 -1.93
C SER A 30 6.04 -8.78 -2.90
N ILE A 31 5.00 -9.56 -2.57
CA ILE A 31 4.44 -10.58 -3.47
C ILE A 31 3.92 -9.94 -4.75
N ILE A 32 3.13 -8.87 -4.64
CA ILE A 32 2.59 -8.16 -5.81
C ILE A 32 3.73 -7.59 -6.67
N ALA A 33 4.75 -7.02 -6.04
CA ALA A 33 5.92 -6.49 -6.75
C ALA A 33 6.67 -7.61 -7.50
N LEU A 34 6.87 -8.77 -6.86
CA LEU A 34 7.53 -9.92 -7.49
C LEU A 34 6.73 -10.46 -8.69
N ASP A 35 5.41 -10.58 -8.57
CA ASP A 35 4.54 -11.03 -9.68
C ASP A 35 4.68 -10.11 -10.90
N HIS A 36 4.79 -8.81 -10.66
CA HIS A 36 5.05 -7.83 -11.71
C HIS A 36 6.46 -7.91 -12.28
N MET A 37 7.50 -8.11 -11.44
CA MET A 37 8.88 -8.25 -11.93
C MET A 37 9.07 -9.49 -12.79
N VAL A 38 8.41 -10.60 -12.46
CA VAL A 38 8.49 -11.85 -13.25
C VAL A 38 7.83 -11.66 -14.62
N THR A 39 6.68 -10.99 -14.67
CA THR A 39 5.97 -10.74 -15.92
C THR A 39 6.56 -9.59 -16.75
N PHE A 40 7.36 -8.73 -16.13
CA PHE A 40 8.01 -7.58 -16.78
C PHE A 40 8.96 -8.00 -17.91
N ASP A 41 9.74 -9.06 -17.73
CA ASP A 41 10.74 -9.47 -18.71
C ASP A 41 10.12 -9.92 -20.05
N GLU A 42 8.99 -10.64 -19.97
CA GLU A 42 8.18 -10.99 -21.14
C GLU A 42 7.49 -9.76 -21.74
N GLU A 43 6.97 -8.85 -20.91
CA GLU A 43 6.38 -7.60 -21.41
C GLU A 43 7.41 -6.76 -22.18
N VAL A 44 8.63 -6.60 -21.69
CA VAL A 44 9.65 -5.82 -22.40
C VAL A 44 9.98 -6.46 -23.75
N ASN A 45 10.19 -7.78 -23.79
CA ASN A 45 10.53 -8.46 -25.03
C ASN A 45 9.38 -8.47 -26.07
N LEU A 46 8.12 -8.62 -25.63
CA LEU A 46 6.96 -8.71 -26.54
C LEU A 46 6.34 -7.34 -26.88
N ILE A 47 6.28 -6.45 -25.89
CA ILE A 47 5.55 -5.18 -25.96
C ILE A 47 6.53 -4.04 -26.27
N TRP A 48 7.72 -3.96 -25.68
CA TRP A 48 8.58 -2.78 -25.89
C TRP A 48 9.32 -2.79 -27.23
N ILE A 49 9.60 -3.97 -27.79
CA ILE A 49 10.25 -4.12 -29.11
C ILE A 49 9.26 -3.87 -30.28
N SER A 50 7.96 -4.09 -30.04
CA SER A 50 6.90 -3.90 -31.03
C SER A 50 6.51 -2.41 -31.15
N ALA A 51 6.00 -1.99 -32.31
CA ALA A 51 5.63 -0.60 -32.59
C ALA A 51 4.76 0.04 -31.46
N PRO A 52 5.05 1.28 -31.05
CA PRO A 52 4.28 1.95 -30.00
C PRO A 52 2.86 2.25 -30.49
N SER A 53 1.87 1.71 -29.79
CA SER A 53 0.45 1.97 -29.99
C SER A 53 -0.09 2.75 -28.79
N LEU A 54 -1.03 3.67 -29.01
CA LEU A 54 -1.71 4.39 -27.91
C LEU A 54 -2.35 3.43 -26.90
N GLY A 55 -2.91 2.30 -27.36
CA GLY A 55 -3.45 1.28 -26.47
C GLY A 55 -2.39 0.63 -25.58
N LYS A 56 -1.16 0.54 -26.07
CA LYS A 56 0.01 0.01 -25.34
C LYS A 56 0.41 0.92 -24.18
N VAL A 57 0.41 2.23 -24.43
CA VAL A 57 0.74 3.25 -23.42
C VAL A 57 -0.33 3.29 -22.33
N VAL A 58 -1.62 3.25 -22.71
CA VAL A 58 -2.72 3.22 -21.73
C VAL A 58 -2.67 1.94 -20.89
N PHE A 59 -2.38 0.79 -21.51
CA PHE A 59 -2.22 -0.48 -20.81
C PHE A 59 -1.06 -0.45 -19.81
N LEU A 60 0.12 0.06 -20.22
CA LEU A 60 1.26 0.26 -19.32
C LEU A 60 0.92 1.25 -18.20
N MET A 61 0.30 2.39 -18.51
CA MET A 61 -0.04 3.36 -17.46
C MET A 61 -0.99 2.74 -16.41
N SER A 62 -1.99 1.97 -16.82
CA SER A 62 -2.87 1.27 -15.89
C SER A 62 -2.13 0.23 -15.03
N ARG A 63 -1.15 -0.49 -15.59
CA ARG A 63 -0.39 -1.52 -14.85
C ARG A 63 0.64 -0.93 -13.87
N TYR A 64 1.37 0.11 -14.28
CA TYR A 64 2.48 0.66 -13.50
C TYR A 64 2.02 1.75 -12.51
N TYR A 65 0.88 2.40 -12.78
CA TYR A 65 0.28 3.35 -11.82
C TYR A 65 -0.09 2.68 -10.50
N MET A 66 -0.65 1.47 -10.55
CA MET A 66 -1.04 0.73 -9.34
C MET A 66 0.20 0.31 -8.52
N LEU A 67 1.27 -0.13 -9.18
CA LEU A 67 2.56 -0.41 -8.54
C LEU A 67 3.17 0.85 -7.91
N ALA A 68 3.17 1.97 -8.64
CA ALA A 68 3.66 3.24 -8.13
C ALA A 68 2.86 3.69 -6.89
N ALA A 69 1.53 3.58 -6.93
CA ALA A 69 0.66 3.87 -5.78
C ALA A 69 0.93 2.93 -4.59
N MET A 70 1.27 1.67 -4.83
CA MET A 70 1.66 0.71 -3.79
C MET A 70 3.02 1.07 -3.17
N ILE A 71 4.02 1.44 -3.98
CA ILE A 71 5.34 1.88 -3.49
C ILE A 71 5.20 3.19 -2.69
N VAL A 72 4.39 4.13 -3.16
CA VAL A 72 4.08 5.36 -2.43
C VAL A 72 3.37 5.06 -1.12
N ASN A 73 2.42 4.12 -1.10
CA ASN A 73 1.79 3.66 0.14
C ASN A 73 2.81 3.08 1.12
N LEU A 74 3.72 2.24 0.63
CA LEU A 74 4.77 1.66 1.45
C LEU A 74 5.68 2.76 2.01
N TYR A 75 6.08 3.71 1.17
CA TYR A 75 6.93 4.84 1.59
C TYR A 75 6.24 5.74 2.62
N ALA A 76 4.97 6.08 2.40
CA ALA A 76 4.16 6.86 3.33
C ALA A 76 3.98 6.13 4.67
N PHE A 77 3.78 4.82 4.63
CA PHE A 77 3.60 4.00 5.83
C PHE A 77 4.86 3.84 6.68
N PHE A 78 6.04 3.91 6.06
CA PHE A 78 7.33 3.86 6.75
C PHE A 78 7.86 5.24 7.16
N ASN A 79 7.31 6.32 6.61
CA ASN A 79 7.69 7.67 6.95
C ASN A 79 6.68 8.28 7.94
N PRO A 80 6.99 8.32 9.25
CA PRO A 80 6.03 8.76 10.28
C PRO A 80 5.55 10.21 10.10
N ALA A 81 6.27 11.05 9.36
CA ALA A 81 5.85 12.43 9.10
C ALA A 81 4.70 12.53 8.07
N LEU A 82 4.55 11.54 7.18
CA LEU A 82 3.49 11.51 6.15
C LEU A 82 2.21 10.82 6.66
N THR A 83 2.36 9.87 7.60
CA THR A 83 1.24 9.11 8.16
C THR A 83 0.22 10.00 8.88
N ASP A 84 0.68 11.01 9.63
CA ASP A 84 -0.21 11.91 10.38
C ASP A 84 -1.06 12.79 9.46
N GLU A 85 -0.48 13.35 8.39
CA GLU A 85 -1.24 14.15 7.40
C GLU A 85 -2.20 13.30 6.58
N LEU A 86 -1.78 12.10 6.14
CA LEU A 86 -2.60 11.23 5.32
C LEU A 86 -3.77 10.62 6.12
N TYR A 87 -3.54 10.27 7.39
CA TYR A 87 -4.59 9.79 8.29
C TYR A 87 -5.65 10.88 8.54
N VAL A 88 -5.22 12.12 8.78
CA VAL A 88 -6.14 13.26 8.90
C VAL A 88 -6.92 13.47 7.60
N GLY A 89 -6.27 13.40 6.43
CA GLY A 89 -6.93 13.53 5.13
C GLY A 89 -7.95 12.43 4.81
N LEU A 90 -7.64 11.17 5.15
CA LEU A 90 -8.54 10.03 4.98
C LEU A 90 -9.72 10.05 5.96
N VAL A 91 -9.50 10.46 7.20
CA VAL A 91 -10.59 10.66 8.18
C VAL A 91 -11.50 11.81 7.75
N TYR A 92 -10.94 12.89 7.19
CA TYR A 92 -11.72 14.03 6.74
C TYR A 92 -12.59 13.70 5.52
N THR A 93 -12.03 12.99 4.54
CA THR A 93 -12.77 12.56 3.34
C THR A 93 -13.84 11.52 3.68
N ARG A 94 -13.56 10.61 4.61
CA ARG A 94 -14.56 9.65 5.11
C ARG A 94 -15.71 10.34 5.86
N ASN A 95 -15.44 11.33 6.71
CA ASN A 95 -16.48 12.09 7.42
C ASN A 95 -17.36 12.92 6.46
N ILE A 96 -16.78 13.50 5.40
CA ILE A 96 -17.55 14.26 4.40
C ILE A 96 -18.46 13.34 3.57
N LEU A 97 -17.99 12.12 3.25
CA LEU A 97 -18.79 11.13 2.51
C LEU A 97 -19.97 10.55 3.32
N GLU A 98 -19.89 10.54 4.65
CA GLU A 98 -21.03 10.15 5.50
C GLU A 98 -22.03 11.31 5.75
N LEU A 99 -21.72 12.52 5.25
CA LEU A 99 -22.54 13.75 5.40
C LEU A 99 -23.29 14.18 4.13
N ILE A 100 -23.10 13.46 3.01
CA ILE A 100 -23.82 13.62 1.73
C ILE A 100 -24.81 12.48 1.56
#